data_AF-A0A4Y2KI44-F1
#
_entry.id   AF-A0A4Y2KI44-F1
#
_cell.length_a   1.000
_cell.length_b   1.000
_cell.length_c   1.000
_cell.angle_alpha   90.00
_cell.angle_beta   90.00
_cell.angle_gamma   90.00
#
_symmetry.space_group_name_H-M   'P 1'
#
loop_
_entity.id
_entity.type
_entity.pdbx_description
1 polymer ?
#
loop_
_entity_poly.entity_id
_entity_poly.type
_entity_poly.pdbx_seq_one_letter_code
_entity_poly.pdbx_strand_id
1 'polypeptide(L)'
;MKNFVKAMDCGGSGFQYLRLKFPKVSAARQGIFVGPQIRQLMKDLVFESKLTKKEAAAWTSFKELAKNFLEATKVKTIGKSSITC
;
A
#
# COMPACT_ATOMS: atom_id res chain seq x y z
N MET A 1 11.96 2.36 5.37
CA MET A 1 11.96 1.25 4.39
C MET A 1 11.26 1.76 3.12
N LYS A 2 11.96 1.77 1.97
CA LYS A 2 11.59 2.54 0.76
C LYS A 2 10.46 1.82 0.00
N ASN A 3 9.23 2.30 0.19
CA ASN A 3 8.02 2.13 -0.63
C ASN A 3 7.84 0.77 -1.34
N PHE A 4 6.95 -0.08 -0.82
CA PHE A 4 6.43 -1.28 -1.52
C PHE A 4 6.12 -1.02 -3.00
N VAL A 5 5.56 0.16 -3.30
CA VAL A 5 5.24 0.62 -4.65
C VAL A 5 6.45 0.69 -5.57
N LYS A 6 7.64 0.95 -5.02
CA LYS A 6 8.91 1.00 -5.76
C LYS A 6 9.52 -0.39 -5.99
N ALA A 7 9.11 -1.38 -5.19
CA ALA A 7 9.51 -2.78 -5.35
C ALA A 7 8.60 -3.56 -6.30
N MET A 8 7.42 -3.02 -6.63
CA MET A 8 6.56 -3.58 -7.67
C MET A 8 7.10 -3.31 -9.05
N ASP A 9 6.94 -4.28 -9.93
CA ASP A 9 7.23 -4.09 -11.34
C ASP A 9 6.12 -3.26 -12.00
N CYS A 10 6.47 -2.23 -12.76
CA CYS A 10 5.49 -1.38 -13.45
C CYS A 10 4.70 -2.15 -14.54
N GLY A 11 5.27 -3.24 -15.06
CA GLY A 11 4.58 -4.19 -15.95
C GLY A 11 3.92 -5.37 -15.22
N GLY A 12 4.13 -5.49 -13.90
CA GLY A 12 3.67 -6.61 -13.10
C GLY A 12 2.15 -6.65 -12.92
N SER A 13 1.62 -7.86 -12.79
CA SER A 13 0.17 -8.09 -12.58
C SER A 13 -0.35 -7.42 -11.32
N GLY A 14 0.45 -7.32 -10.26
CA GLY A 14 0.09 -6.59 -9.03
C GLY A 14 -0.09 -5.08 -9.28
N PHE A 15 0.83 -4.46 -10.03
CA PHE A 15 0.73 -3.04 -10.35
C PHE A 15 -0.42 -2.74 -11.32
N GLN A 16 -0.66 -3.60 -12.32
CA GLN A 16 -1.83 -3.51 -13.19
C GLN A 16 -3.14 -3.62 -12.41
N TYR A 17 -3.24 -4.55 -11.47
CA TYR A 17 -4.42 -4.70 -10.63
C TYR A 17 -4.67 -3.43 -9.80
N LEU A 18 -3.61 -2.82 -9.24
CA LEU A 18 -3.71 -1.56 -8.51
C LEU A 18 -4.17 -0.40 -9.39
N ARG A 19 -3.71 -0.31 -10.64
CA ARG A 19 -4.19 0.70 -11.59
C ARG A 19 -5.68 0.55 -11.87
N LEU A 20 -6.17 -0.68 -12.00
CA LEU A 20 -7.58 -0.98 -12.25
C LEU A 20 -8.44 -0.71 -11.01
N LYS A 21 -7.98 -1.14 -9.83
CA LYS A 21 -8.69 -0.98 -8.56
C LYS A 21 -8.73 0.48 -8.10
N PHE A 22 -7.63 1.20 -8.30
CA PHE A 22 -7.45 2.59 -7.89
C PHE A 22 -6.97 3.46 -9.08
N PRO A 23 -7.83 3.74 -10.06
CA PRO A 23 -7.45 4.50 -11.25
C PRO A 23 -6.94 5.91 -10.92
N LYS A 24 -7.46 6.54 -9.85
CA LYS A 24 -6.97 7.84 -9.36
C LYS A 24 -5.58 7.80 -8.73
N VAL A 25 -5.16 6.66 -8.18
CA VAL A 25 -3.83 6.46 -7.58
C VAL A 25 -2.79 6.16 -8.67
N SER A 26 -3.23 5.65 -9.84
CA SER A 26 -2.36 5.33 -10.97
C SER A 26 -1.72 6.52 -11.68
N ALA A 27 -2.35 7.70 -11.61
CA ALA A 27 -1.84 8.93 -12.22
C ALA A 27 -0.59 9.44 -11.49
N ALA A 28 -0.56 9.29 -10.16
CA ALA A 28 0.63 9.52 -9.38
C ALA A 28 1.48 8.26 -9.44
N ARG A 29 2.47 8.21 -10.34
CA ARG A 29 3.50 7.14 -10.41
C ARG A 29 4.26 6.95 -9.08
N GLN A 30 4.01 7.79 -8.08
CA GLN A 30 4.48 7.72 -6.69
C GLN A 30 3.43 7.21 -5.68
N GLY A 31 2.29 6.67 -6.15
CA GLY A 31 1.34 5.82 -5.43
C GLY A 31 1.25 6.07 -3.93
N ILE A 32 0.79 7.26 -3.54
CA ILE A 32 0.49 7.54 -2.14
C ILE A 32 -0.83 6.83 -1.84
N PHE A 33 -0.73 5.64 -1.24
CA PHE A 33 -1.89 4.98 -0.68
C PHE A 33 -2.29 5.67 0.61
N VAL A 34 -3.54 6.11 0.69
CA VAL A 34 -4.10 6.61 1.95
C VAL A 34 -4.49 5.44 2.85
N GLY A 35 -4.46 5.63 4.17
CA GLY A 35 -4.76 4.58 5.16
C GLY A 35 -6.00 3.71 4.84
N PRO A 36 -7.14 4.27 4.41
CA PRO A 36 -8.30 3.48 4.00
C PRO A 36 -8.06 2.56 2.80
N GLN A 37 -7.29 2.99 1.80
CA GLN A 37 -6.95 2.18 0.63
C GLN A 37 -6.03 1.02 1.01
N ILE A 38 -5.07 1.28 1.91
CA ILE A 38 -4.18 0.23 2.45
C ILE A 38 -5.00 -0.83 3.19
N ARG A 39 -5.95 -0.42 4.05
CA ARG A 39 -6.84 -1.34 4.77
C ARG A 39 -7.70 -2.19 3.84
N GLN A 40 -8.19 -1.62 2.74
CA GLN A 40 -8.93 -2.36 1.73
C GLN A 40 -8.04 -3.37 1.01
N LEU A 41 -6.83 -2.96 0.63
CA LEU A 41 -5.87 -3.79 -0.09
C LEU A 41 -5.34 -4.95 0.76
N MET A 42 -5.15 -4.74 2.07
CA MET A 42 -4.81 -5.79 3.05
C MET A 42 -5.87 -6.89 3.17
N LYS A 43 -7.13 -6.60 2.85
CA LYS A 43 -8.23 -7.57 2.88
C LYS A 43 -8.49 -8.20 1.51
N ASP A 44 -7.83 -7.73 0.47
CA ASP A 44 -8.06 -8.16 -0.90
C ASP A 44 -7.15 -9.36 -1.24
N LEU A 45 -7.68 -10.57 -1.08
CA LEU A 45 -6.97 -11.81 -1.41
C LEU A 45 -6.65 -11.92 -2.91
N VAL A 46 -7.46 -11.29 -3.77
CA VAL A 46 -7.21 -11.29 -5.22
C VAL A 46 -5.94 -10.51 -5.51
N PHE A 47 -5.72 -9.38 -4.83
CA PHE A 47 -4.47 -8.65 -4.95
C PHE A 47 -3.26 -9.50 -4.57
N GLU A 48 -3.30 -10.17 -3.41
CA GLU A 48 -2.19 -11.02 -2.96
C GLU A 48 -1.88 -12.14 -3.95
N SER A 49 -2.90 -12.71 -4.59
CA SER A 49 -2.74 -13.74 -5.64
C SER A 49 -2.07 -13.22 -6.92
N LYS A 50 -2.11 -11.91 -7.16
CA LYS A 50 -1.51 -11.27 -8.35
C LYS A 50 -0.06 -10.83 -8.12
N LEU A 51 0.45 -10.91 -6.89
CA LEU A 51 1.82 -10.55 -6.55
C LEU A 51 2.78 -11.68 -6.93
N THR A 52 3.92 -11.29 -7.50
CA THR A 52 5.05 -12.20 -7.65
C THR A 52 5.70 -12.50 -6.29
N LYS A 53 6.56 -13.52 -6.19
CA LYS A 53 7.26 -13.86 -4.94
C LYS A 53 8.02 -12.69 -4.31
N LYS A 54 8.68 -11.87 -5.14
CA LYS A 54 9.42 -10.68 -4.68
C LYS A 54 8.48 -9.60 -4.15
N GLU A 55 7.37 -9.38 -4.85
CA GLU A 55 6.37 -8.39 -4.45
C GLU A 55 5.61 -8.84 -3.19
N ALA A 56 5.31 -10.13 -3.06
CA ALA A 56 4.66 -10.69 -1.87
C ALA A 56 5.54 -10.54 -0.61
N ALA A 57 6.85 -10.71 -0.74
CA ALA A 57 7.79 -10.44 0.35
C ALA A 57 7.78 -8.95 0.75
N ALA A 58 7.85 -8.05 -0.22
CA ALA A 58 7.75 -6.61 0.02
C ALA A 58 6.38 -6.20 0.60
N TRP A 59 5.30 -6.83 0.15
CA TRP A 59 3.94 -6.63 0.65
C TRP A 59 3.81 -7.06 2.10
N THR A 60 4.42 -8.18 2.48
CA THR A 60 4.42 -8.67 3.86
C THR A 60 5.13 -7.68 4.80
N SER A 61 6.31 -7.17 4.41
CA SER A 61 6.99 -6.12 5.17
C SER A 61 6.17 -4.82 5.25
N PHE A 62 5.49 -4.46 4.16
CA PHE A 62 4.58 -3.31 4.17
C PHE A 62 3.37 -3.50 5.07
N LYS A 63 2.81 -4.72 5.12
CA LYS A 63 1.66 -5.04 5.99
C LYS A 63 1.99 -4.81 7.47
N GLU A 64 3.17 -5.22 7.90
CA GLU A 64 3.62 -5.02 9.28
C GLU A 64 3.82 -3.54 9.62
N LEU A 65 4.43 -2.76 8.72
CA LEU A 65 4.57 -1.31 8.88
C LEU A 65 3.19 -0.61 8.92
N ALA A 66 2.28 -1.01 8.03
CA ALA A 66 0.95 -0.44 7.96
C ALA A 66 0.09 -0.84 9.17
N LYS A 67 0.22 -2.04 9.72
CA LYS A 67 -0.43 -2.41 10.99
C LYS A 67 0.00 -1.47 12.11
N ASN A 68 1.30 -1.27 12.31
CA ASN A 68 1.81 -0.36 13.35
C ASN A 68 1.29 1.07 13.15
N PHE A 69 1.20 1.55 11.90
CA PHE A 69 0.66 2.86 11.57
C PHE A 69 -0.86 2.99 11.82
N LEU A 70 -1.61 1.91 11.55
CA LEU A 70 -3.06 1.85 11.73
C LEU A 70 -3.48 1.53 13.16
N GLU A 71 -2.59 0.94 13.96
CA GLU A 71 -2.80 0.71 15.39
C GLU A 71 -2.50 1.96 16.22
N ALA A 72 -1.57 2.82 15.77
CA ALA A 72 -1.37 4.15 16.33
C ALA A 72 -2.66 5.01 16.29
N THR A 73 -3.57 4.76 15.34
CA THR A 73 -4.85 5.49 15.24
C THR A 73 -5.95 4.99 16.19
N LYS A 74 -5.69 3.97 17.03
CA LYS A 74 -6.57 3.60 18.15
C LYS A 74 -6.26 4.40 19.43
N VAL A 75 -5.18 5.19 19.46
CA VAL A 75 -4.82 6.03 20.61
C VAL A 75 -4.77 7.49 20.17
N LYS A 76 -5.79 8.25 20.61
CA LYS A 76 -5.95 9.72 20.54
C LYS A 76 -6.18 10.38 19.16
N THR A 77 -7.39 10.90 19.02
CA THR A 77 -7.68 12.16 18.32
C THR A 77 -6.70 13.26 18.77
N ILE A 78 -6.35 14.17 17.84
CA ILE A 78 -5.63 15.46 17.96
C ILE A 78 -4.22 15.44 17.35
N GLY A 79 -4.06 16.25 16.30
CA GLY A 79 -2.76 16.66 15.76
C GLY A 79 -2.53 16.20 14.33
N LYS A 80 -2.74 17.11 13.38
CA LYS A 80 -2.26 16.99 12.00
C LYS A 80 -0.81 16.49 12.02
N SER A 81 -0.56 15.29 11.54
CA SER A 81 0.80 14.89 11.14
C SER A 81 0.77 14.66 9.64
N SER A 82 1.06 15.75 8.93
CA SER A 82 1.65 15.65 7.60
C SER A 82 2.92 14.82 7.73
N ILE A 83 2.99 13.70 7.02
CA ILE A 83 4.28 13.09 6.73
C ILE A 83 4.88 13.95 5.61
N THR A 84 5.55 15.02 5.99
CA THR A 84 6.51 15.70 5.12
C THR A 84 7.63 14.73 4.78
N CYS A 85 8.07 14.74 3.52
CA CYS A 85 9.36 14.18 3.15
C CYS A 85 10.50 14.90 3.87
#